data_AF-A0A0K2U4F6-F1
#
_entry.id   AF-A0A0K2U4F6-F1
#
_cell.length_a   1.000
_cell.length_b   1.000
_cell.length_c   1.000
_cell.angle_alpha   90.00
_cell.angle_beta   90.00
_cell.angle_gamma   90.00
#
_symmetry.space_group_name_H-M   'P 1'
#
loop_
_entity.id
_entity.type
_entity.pdbx_description
1 polymer ?
#
loop_
_entity_poly.entity_id
_entity_poly.type
_entity_poly.pdbx_seq_one_letter_code
_entity_poly.pdbx_strand_id
1 'polypeptide(L)'
;MKFPVVSMENVYFFPGISQLLERSFTRISPVIFASSKTNFYTRKIYSRENEVSIVNDLNILVKKHPEVIFGSYPLIGHHYYKTRFTLESRNEDLTEKAYLDSLKTIPQILKDFDDTPHMGNVYDKILAFIDKEGEDDLKTVVNESFDVFDKCFSDYGSENTFVCFNGGKDCIVTLHLLAAYVWRSGDKESRINSVYIRESDPFPEVENIIAKMKQDYYLNLTTLTGSMKSCLQNLLVLHPSCQAMVLGTRGTDPYSSDLKHFSPTDEDWPKIMRVNPVLNWNYQQIWRFIRGLYLDYPLLYDKGFTSLGSLHNTKPNPHLKIDDGTENYHPAFMLEDEKFERAGRI
;
A
#
# COMPACT_ATOMS: atom_id res chain seq x y z
N MET A 1 0.61 -28.59 16.03
CA MET A 1 1.39 -28.67 17.29
C MET A 1 0.79 -27.64 18.26
N LYS A 2 0.33 -28.04 19.46
CA LYS A 2 -0.21 -27.09 20.47
C LYS A 2 0.96 -26.54 21.28
N PHE A 3 1.27 -25.26 21.14
CA PHE A 3 2.25 -24.59 21.99
C PHE A 3 1.56 -24.16 23.31
N PRO A 4 2.13 -24.50 24.48
CA PRO A 4 1.59 -24.07 25.77
C PRO A 4 1.89 -22.58 26.01
N VAL A 5 0.92 -21.85 26.56
CA VAL A 5 1.16 -20.51 27.12
C VAL A 5 1.26 -20.67 28.62
N VAL A 6 2.37 -20.20 29.19
CA VAL A 6 2.58 -20.22 30.64
C VAL A 6 2.09 -18.89 31.21
N SER A 7 1.34 -18.93 32.30
CA SER A 7 0.92 -17.74 33.04
C SER A 7 1.37 -17.83 34.48
N MET A 8 1.86 -16.72 35.02
CA MET A 8 2.08 -16.52 36.45
C MET A 8 1.26 -15.31 36.87
N GLU A 9 0.24 -15.53 37.68
CA GLU A 9 -0.76 -14.51 38.04
C GLU A 9 -1.36 -13.82 36.80
N ASN A 10 -1.18 -12.50 36.66
CA ASN A 10 -1.64 -11.68 35.54
C ASN A 10 -0.59 -11.52 34.42
N VAL A 11 0.54 -12.24 34.49
CA VAL A 11 1.62 -12.19 33.50
C VAL A 11 1.57 -13.43 32.61
N TYR A 12 1.54 -13.22 31.29
CA TYR A 12 1.46 -14.29 30.28
C TYR A 12 2.72 -14.32 29.43
N PHE A 13 3.31 -15.51 29.29
CA PHE A 13 4.53 -15.72 28.52
C PHE A 13 4.19 -16.35 27.16
N PHE A 14 4.43 -15.60 26.09
CA PHE A 14 4.20 -16.06 24.72
C PHE A 14 5.49 -16.60 24.08
N PRO A 15 5.39 -17.57 23.16
CA PRO A 15 6.54 -17.99 22.35
C PRO A 15 7.13 -16.83 21.56
N GLY A 16 8.46 -16.79 21.44
CA GLY A 16 9.17 -15.77 20.66
C GLY A 16 8.96 -15.87 19.15
N ILE A 17 8.44 -16.98 18.64
CA ILE A 17 8.10 -17.13 17.22
C ILE A 17 6.76 -16.42 16.96
N SER A 18 6.74 -15.34 16.18
CA SER A 18 5.57 -14.48 15.95
C SER A 18 4.30 -15.25 15.55
N GLN A 19 4.42 -16.23 14.65
CA GLN A 19 3.29 -17.05 14.20
C GLN A 19 2.69 -17.91 15.33
N LEU A 20 3.53 -18.37 16.26
CA LEU A 20 3.06 -19.10 17.44
C LEU A 20 2.49 -18.13 18.48
N LEU A 21 3.05 -16.92 18.59
CA LEU A 21 2.51 -15.85 19.44
C LEU A 21 1.10 -15.49 18.98
N GLU A 22 0.91 -15.12 17.71
CA GLU A 22 -0.40 -14.74 17.16
C GLU A 22 -1.43 -15.84 17.38
N ARG A 23 -1.11 -17.09 17.01
CA ARG A 23 -2.01 -18.23 17.22
C ARG A 23 -2.34 -18.47 18.68
N SER A 24 -1.35 -18.32 19.56
CA SER A 24 -1.54 -18.49 21.00
C SER A 24 -2.36 -17.35 21.59
N PHE A 25 -2.10 -16.11 21.17
CA PHE A 25 -2.79 -14.90 21.61
C PHE A 25 -4.25 -14.94 21.19
N THR A 26 -4.57 -15.20 19.92
CA THR A 26 -5.95 -15.32 19.43
C THR A 26 -6.76 -16.37 20.19
N ARG A 27 -6.11 -17.45 20.65
CA ARG A 27 -6.77 -18.51 21.43
C ARG A 27 -7.06 -18.09 22.87
N ILE A 28 -6.13 -17.39 23.51
CA ILE A 28 -6.23 -17.08 24.95
C ILE A 28 -6.81 -15.69 25.22
N SER A 29 -6.73 -14.76 24.26
CA SER A 29 -7.22 -13.39 24.42
C SER A 29 -8.69 -13.34 24.84
N PRO A 30 -9.61 -14.21 24.34
CA PRO A 30 -10.98 -14.21 24.84
C PRO A 30 -11.03 -14.60 26.32
N VAL A 31 -10.17 -15.49 26.80
CA VAL A 31 -10.14 -15.93 28.21
C VAL A 31 -9.53 -14.84 29.11
N ILE A 32 -8.42 -14.23 28.67
CA ILE A 32 -7.72 -13.17 29.42
C ILE A 32 -8.64 -11.95 29.55
N PHE A 33 -9.27 -11.53 28.46
CA PHE A 33 -10.03 -10.29 28.38
C PHE A 33 -11.53 -10.45 28.64
N ALA A 34 -12.10 -11.67 28.66
CA ALA A 34 -13.51 -11.88 29.01
C ALA A 34 -13.86 -11.47 30.45
N SER A 35 -12.89 -11.52 31.36
CA SER A 35 -13.11 -11.19 32.78
C SER A 35 -13.13 -9.68 33.06
N SER A 36 -12.55 -8.87 32.18
CA SER A 36 -12.56 -7.43 32.31
C SER A 36 -13.80 -6.88 31.61
N LYS A 37 -14.79 -6.38 32.37
CA LYS A 37 -15.82 -5.45 31.85
C LYS A 37 -15.22 -4.08 31.42
N THR A 38 -13.94 -4.08 31.08
CA THR A 38 -13.13 -2.91 30.80
C THR A 38 -13.02 -2.79 29.30
N ASN A 39 -13.87 -1.95 28.72
CA ASN A 39 -13.69 -1.54 27.33
C ASN A 39 -12.69 -0.39 27.30
N PHE A 40 -11.72 -0.48 26.40
CA PHE A 40 -10.86 0.65 26.06
C PHE A 40 -11.35 1.25 24.74
N TYR A 41 -11.53 2.56 24.75
CA TYR A 41 -11.92 3.33 23.59
C TYR A 41 -10.70 4.10 23.13
N THR A 42 -10.25 3.79 21.92
CA THR A 42 -9.03 4.38 21.34
C THR A 42 -9.38 5.18 20.08
N ARG A 43 -8.80 6.38 19.96
CA ARG A 43 -8.80 7.19 18.74
C ARG A 43 -7.37 7.42 18.29
N LYS A 44 -7.16 7.48 16.96
CA LYS A 44 -5.87 7.81 16.36
C LYS A 44 -5.96 9.17 15.67
N ILE A 45 -4.91 9.97 15.78
CA ILE A 45 -4.79 11.26 15.08
C ILE A 45 -3.43 11.28 14.37
N TYR A 46 -3.40 11.84 13.16
CA TYR A 46 -2.21 11.93 12.32
C TYR A 46 -1.94 13.39 11.97
N SER A 47 -0.75 13.91 12.28
CA SER A 47 -0.37 15.29 11.95
C SER A 47 0.92 15.34 11.12
N ARG A 48 0.98 16.31 10.20
CA ARG A 48 2.19 16.63 9.42
C ARG A 48 3.26 17.36 10.24
N GLU A 49 2.96 17.70 11.47
CA GLU A 49 3.88 18.35 12.40
C GLU A 49 4.80 17.35 13.09
N ASN A 50 6.02 17.81 13.38
CA ASN A 50 6.95 17.06 14.23
C ASN A 50 6.50 17.16 15.69
N GLU A 51 6.75 16.12 16.48
CA GLU A 51 6.38 16.10 17.90
C GLU A 51 6.84 17.34 18.67
N VAL A 52 8.06 17.83 18.38
CA VAL A 52 8.65 19.01 19.03
C VAL A 52 7.80 20.27 18.80
N SER A 53 7.16 20.45 17.64
CA SER A 53 6.37 21.66 17.35
C SER A 53 5.03 21.69 18.06
N ILE A 54 4.51 20.54 18.49
CA ILE A 54 3.16 20.38 19.05
C ILE A 54 3.16 19.90 20.51
N VAL A 55 4.33 19.70 21.12
CA VAL A 55 4.45 19.19 22.50
C VAL A 55 3.71 20.08 23.51
N ASN A 56 3.70 21.40 23.29
CA ASN A 56 2.99 22.35 24.15
C ASN A 56 1.47 22.18 24.02
N ASP A 57 0.97 22.03 22.80
CA ASP A 57 -0.44 21.78 22.52
C ASP A 57 -0.91 20.45 23.13
N LEU A 58 -0.10 19.40 23.00
CA LEU A 58 -0.35 18.10 23.64
C LEU A 58 -0.40 18.22 25.17
N ASN A 59 0.53 18.96 25.79
CA ASN A 59 0.53 19.18 27.23
C ASN A 59 -0.73 19.94 27.72
N ILE A 60 -1.27 20.85 26.91
CA ILE A 60 -2.54 21.52 27.20
C ILE A 60 -3.69 20.50 27.17
N LEU A 61 -3.74 19.65 26.14
CA LEU A 61 -4.76 18.61 26.00
C LEU A 61 -4.70 17.57 27.14
N VAL A 62 -3.51 17.10 27.50
CA VAL A 62 -3.32 16.17 28.62
C VAL A 62 -3.81 16.77 29.93
N LYS A 63 -3.51 18.04 30.21
CA LYS A 63 -4.03 18.73 31.40
C LYS A 63 -5.55 18.90 31.36
N LYS A 64 -6.13 19.10 30.19
CA LYS A 64 -7.58 19.28 29.99
C LYS A 64 -8.36 17.96 30.12
N HIS A 65 -7.73 16.84 29.78
CA HIS A 65 -8.35 15.50 29.75
C HIS A 65 -7.56 14.49 30.61
N PRO A 66 -7.53 14.65 31.95
CA PRO A 66 -6.68 13.85 32.83
C PRO A 66 -7.03 12.35 32.89
N GLU A 67 -8.22 11.97 32.45
CA GLU A 67 -8.70 10.58 32.39
C GLU A 67 -8.40 9.89 31.05
N VAL A 68 -7.84 10.61 30.08
CA VAL A 68 -7.48 10.10 28.75
C VAL A 68 -5.96 10.00 28.67
N ILE A 69 -5.48 8.82 28.28
CA ILE A 69 -4.06 8.57 28.04
C ILE A 69 -3.74 9.04 26.62
N PHE A 70 -2.77 9.95 26.51
CA PHE A 70 -2.23 10.40 25.23
C PHE A 70 -0.90 9.69 24.96
N GLY A 71 -0.83 8.96 23.85
CA GLY A 71 0.41 8.45 23.28
C GLY A 71 0.85 9.31 22.10
N SER A 72 2.15 9.55 21.96
CA SER A 72 2.76 10.25 20.82
C SER A 72 3.83 9.35 20.19
N TYR A 73 3.79 9.24 18.86
CA TYR A 73 4.65 8.36 18.08
C TYR A 73 5.17 9.13 16.87
N PRO A 74 6.32 9.82 16.99
CA PRO A 74 6.97 10.46 15.85
C PRO A 74 7.50 9.40 14.87
N LEU A 75 7.40 9.70 13.58
CA LEU A 75 7.94 8.88 12.49
C LEU A 75 8.86 9.73 11.63
N ILE A 76 9.99 9.14 11.25
CA ILE A 76 10.93 9.72 10.29
C ILE A 76 10.64 9.11 8.93
N GLY A 77 10.43 9.95 7.92
CA GLY A 77 10.29 9.50 6.54
C GLY A 77 8.96 8.77 6.25
N HIS A 78 7.84 9.20 6.83
CA HIS A 78 6.53 8.75 6.41
C HIS A 78 5.90 9.74 5.41
N HIS A 79 5.23 9.23 4.37
CA HIS A 79 4.77 9.99 3.20
C HIS A 79 3.71 11.07 3.49
N TYR A 80 2.92 10.85 4.54
CA TYR A 80 1.67 11.60 4.75
C TYR A 80 1.66 12.42 6.03
N TYR A 81 2.29 11.94 7.10
CA TYR A 81 2.29 12.50 8.45
C TYR A 81 3.65 12.31 9.09
N LYS A 82 3.97 13.11 10.11
CA LYS A 82 5.23 13.02 10.87
C LYS A 82 5.03 12.55 12.29
N THR A 83 3.84 12.76 12.86
CA THR A 83 3.53 12.29 14.21
C THR A 83 2.13 11.67 14.26
N ARG A 84 2.02 10.50 14.89
CA ARG A 84 0.75 9.84 15.22
C ARG A 84 0.47 9.95 16.71
N PHE A 85 -0.76 10.24 17.07
CA PHE A 85 -1.23 10.23 18.45
C PHE A 85 -2.26 9.13 18.67
N THR A 86 -2.27 8.58 19.88
CA THR A 86 -3.36 7.74 20.37
C THR A 86 -4.00 8.40 21.58
N LEU A 87 -5.33 8.38 21.62
CA LEU A 87 -6.10 8.83 22.76
C LEU A 87 -6.88 7.62 23.26
N GLU A 88 -6.62 7.20 24.48
CA GLU A 88 -7.19 5.97 25.03
C GLU A 88 -7.77 6.20 26.43
N SER A 89 -8.98 5.73 26.67
CA SER A 89 -9.57 5.71 28.00
C SER A 89 -10.59 4.58 28.13
N ARG A 90 -11.13 4.41 29.34
CA ARG A 90 -12.23 3.45 29.61
C ARG A 90 -13.62 4.04 29.38
N ASN A 91 -13.72 5.28 28.92
CA ASN A 91 -14.96 6.02 28.73
C ASN A 91 -15.01 6.59 27.32
N GLU A 92 -15.98 6.15 26.53
CA GLU A 92 -16.13 6.54 25.13
C GLU A 92 -16.33 8.05 24.97
N ASP A 93 -17.19 8.66 25.79
CA ASP A 93 -17.51 10.09 25.71
C ASP A 93 -16.30 10.96 26.06
N LEU A 94 -15.47 10.53 27.02
CA LEU A 94 -14.24 11.24 27.37
C LEU A 94 -13.20 11.13 26.26
N THR A 95 -13.03 9.94 25.68
CA THR A 95 -12.13 9.73 24.53
C THR A 95 -12.59 10.57 23.33
N GLU A 96 -13.89 10.57 23.01
CA GLU A 96 -14.46 11.33 21.89
C GLU A 96 -14.31 12.83 22.11
N LYS A 97 -14.59 13.33 23.32
CA LYS A 97 -14.39 14.73 23.67
C LYS A 97 -12.92 15.16 23.52
N ALA A 98 -11.99 14.34 24.01
CA ALA A 98 -10.55 14.61 23.88
C ALA A 98 -10.11 14.59 22.41
N TYR A 99 -10.66 13.68 21.60
CA TYR A 99 -10.41 13.61 20.17
C TYR A 99 -10.88 14.88 19.46
N LEU A 100 -12.13 15.31 19.67
CA LEU A 100 -12.68 16.53 19.06
C LEU A 100 -11.94 17.80 19.49
N ASP A 101 -11.48 17.87 20.74
CA ASP A 101 -10.65 18.98 21.21
C ASP A 101 -9.26 18.95 20.56
N SER A 102 -8.66 17.77 20.40
CA SER A 102 -7.39 17.61 19.70
C SER A 102 -7.47 18.02 18.23
N LEU A 103 -8.59 17.71 17.55
CA LEU A 103 -8.85 18.15 16.17
C LEU A 103 -8.89 19.69 16.02
N LYS A 104 -9.18 20.43 17.09
CA LYS A 104 -9.22 21.89 17.09
C LYS A 104 -7.88 22.52 17.50
N THR A 105 -7.11 21.83 18.34
CA THR A 105 -5.87 22.37 18.91
C THR A 105 -4.65 22.02 18.08
N ILE A 106 -4.51 20.77 17.61
CA ILE A 106 -3.31 20.33 16.91
C ILE A 106 -3.36 20.78 15.45
N PRO A 107 -2.32 21.48 14.94
CA PRO A 107 -2.28 21.92 13.56
C PRO A 107 -2.02 20.78 12.57
N GLN A 108 -2.38 21.02 11.31
CA GLN A 108 -2.08 20.16 10.16
C GLN A 108 -2.49 18.68 10.32
N ILE A 109 -3.62 18.43 10.99
CA ILE A 109 -4.20 17.09 11.10
C ILE A 109 -4.73 16.60 9.73
N LEU A 110 -4.45 15.35 9.43
CA LEU A 110 -5.09 14.59 8.36
C LEU A 110 -6.43 14.02 8.86
N LYS A 111 -7.54 14.69 8.54
CA LYS A 111 -8.86 14.31 9.06
C LYS A 111 -9.40 12.97 8.52
N ASP A 112 -9.11 12.68 7.26
CA ASP A 112 -9.62 11.51 6.54
C ASP A 112 -8.54 10.46 6.27
N PHE A 113 -7.45 10.46 7.06
CA PHE A 113 -6.34 9.52 6.84
C PHE A 113 -6.75 8.09 7.17
N ASP A 114 -6.67 7.22 6.16
CA ASP A 114 -6.79 5.78 6.33
C ASP A 114 -5.40 5.17 6.51
N ASP A 115 -5.11 4.68 7.72
CA ASP A 115 -3.84 4.01 8.04
C ASP A 115 -3.82 2.52 7.64
N THR A 116 -4.94 2.03 7.09
CA THR A 116 -5.12 0.62 6.70
C THR A 116 -5.92 0.50 5.39
N PRO A 117 -5.49 1.16 4.29
CA PRO A 117 -6.27 1.18 3.05
C PRO A 117 -6.50 -0.21 2.44
N HIS A 118 -5.60 -1.16 2.72
CA HIS A 118 -5.70 -2.56 2.30
C HIS A 118 -6.62 -3.43 3.19
N MET A 119 -7.10 -2.93 4.32
CA MET A 119 -7.98 -3.68 5.25
C MET A 119 -9.45 -3.29 5.09
N GLY A 120 -10.33 -4.19 5.55
CA GLY A 120 -11.78 -4.00 5.48
C GLY A 120 -12.33 -4.28 4.09
N ASN A 121 -13.40 -3.59 3.69
CA ASN A 121 -13.90 -3.68 2.32
C ASN A 121 -13.14 -2.69 1.43
N VAL A 122 -12.03 -3.15 0.83
CA VAL A 122 -11.18 -2.32 -0.05
C VAL A 122 -11.95 -1.82 -1.27
N TYR A 123 -12.87 -2.64 -1.81
CA TYR A 123 -13.70 -2.25 -2.94
C TYR A 123 -14.59 -1.04 -2.60
N ASP A 124 -15.29 -1.08 -1.47
CA ASP A 124 -16.12 0.04 -1.01
C ASP A 124 -15.28 1.30 -0.73
N LYS A 125 -14.06 1.15 -0.20
CA LYS A 125 -13.15 2.28 0.02
C LYS A 125 -12.77 2.96 -1.30
N ILE A 126 -12.46 2.19 -2.34
CA ILE A 126 -12.15 2.74 -3.67
C ILE A 126 -13.37 3.46 -4.25
N LEU A 127 -14.57 2.85 -4.18
CA LEU A 127 -15.79 3.47 -4.68
C LEU A 127 -16.12 4.77 -3.94
N ALA A 128 -16.04 4.76 -2.61
CA ALA A 128 -16.26 5.96 -1.81
C ALA A 128 -15.25 7.08 -2.12
N PHE A 129 -13.98 6.71 -2.37
CA PHE A 129 -12.94 7.67 -2.76
C PHE A 129 -13.23 8.30 -4.12
N ILE A 130 -13.46 7.50 -5.17
CA ILE A 130 -13.73 8.05 -6.51
C ILE A 130 -15.03 8.84 -6.56
N ASP A 131 -16.04 8.45 -5.75
CA ASP A 131 -17.28 9.21 -5.62
C ASP A 131 -17.08 10.57 -4.95
N LYS A 132 -16.20 10.65 -3.96
CA LYS A 132 -15.84 11.90 -3.27
C LYS A 132 -14.98 12.83 -4.13
N GLU A 133 -14.05 12.29 -4.93
CA GLU A 133 -13.20 13.09 -5.82
C GLU A 133 -14.03 13.86 -6.86
N GLY A 134 -15.17 13.32 -7.28
CA GLY A 134 -16.13 14.02 -8.13
C GLY A 134 -15.71 14.23 -9.60
N GLU A 135 -14.50 13.82 -9.98
CA GLU A 135 -14.03 13.86 -11.37
C GLU A 135 -14.35 12.55 -12.10
N ASP A 136 -15.05 12.65 -13.23
CA ASP A 136 -15.47 11.49 -14.03
C ASP A 136 -14.29 10.74 -14.69
N ASP A 137 -13.13 11.39 -14.81
CA ASP A 137 -11.95 10.80 -15.48
C ASP A 137 -11.39 9.60 -14.70
N LEU A 138 -11.20 9.74 -13.39
CA LEU A 138 -10.67 8.69 -12.52
C LEU A 138 -11.68 7.57 -12.32
N LYS A 139 -12.97 7.92 -12.20
CA LYS A 139 -14.07 6.93 -12.16
C LYS A 139 -14.07 6.04 -13.40
N THR A 140 -13.88 6.65 -14.58
CA THR A 140 -13.88 5.93 -15.86
C THR A 140 -12.76 4.89 -15.89
N VAL A 141 -11.52 5.28 -15.60
CA VAL A 141 -10.38 4.36 -15.68
C VAL A 141 -10.38 3.30 -14.56
N VAL A 142 -10.95 3.59 -13.39
CA VAL A 142 -11.15 2.59 -12.32
C VAL A 142 -12.19 1.55 -12.71
N ASN A 143 -13.33 1.97 -13.25
CA ASN A 143 -14.36 1.04 -13.73
C ASN A 143 -13.86 0.17 -14.88
N GLU A 144 -13.12 0.77 -15.83
CA GLU A 144 -12.47 0.02 -16.91
C GLU A 144 -11.50 -1.05 -16.37
N SER A 145 -10.69 -0.72 -15.36
CA SER A 145 -9.84 -1.71 -14.70
C SER A 145 -10.63 -2.88 -14.10
N PHE A 146 -11.79 -2.61 -13.48
CA PHE A 146 -12.66 -3.67 -12.95
C PHE A 146 -13.31 -4.52 -14.06
N ASP A 147 -13.73 -3.91 -15.17
CA ASP A 147 -14.25 -4.65 -16.34
C ASP A 147 -13.19 -5.60 -16.92
N VAL A 148 -11.92 -5.15 -16.97
CA VAL A 148 -10.78 -5.98 -17.37
C VAL A 148 -10.59 -7.14 -16.39
N PHE A 149 -10.74 -6.93 -15.08
CA PHE A 149 -10.68 -8.01 -14.11
C PHE A 149 -11.85 -8.99 -14.23
N ASP A 150 -13.09 -8.51 -14.43
CA ASP A 150 -14.26 -9.37 -14.66
C ASP A 150 -14.00 -10.33 -15.84
N LYS A 151 -13.50 -9.80 -16.96
CA LYS A 151 -13.13 -10.63 -18.11
C LYS A 151 -11.97 -11.60 -17.79
N CYS A 152 -10.89 -11.11 -17.18
CA CYS A 152 -9.72 -11.93 -16.86
C CYS A 152 -10.10 -13.12 -15.97
N PHE A 153 -10.83 -12.88 -14.88
CA PHE A 153 -11.21 -13.92 -13.95
C PHE A 153 -12.31 -14.83 -14.50
N SER A 154 -13.17 -14.35 -15.40
CA SER A 154 -14.10 -15.20 -16.15
C SER A 154 -13.36 -16.18 -17.09
N ASP A 155 -12.31 -15.72 -17.78
CA ASP A 155 -11.60 -16.52 -18.78
C ASP A 155 -10.59 -17.50 -18.14
N TYR A 156 -9.91 -17.07 -17.06
CA TYR A 156 -8.77 -17.81 -16.50
C TYR A 156 -9.00 -18.31 -15.06
N GLY A 157 -9.86 -17.65 -14.28
CA GLY A 157 -10.04 -17.93 -12.85
C GLY A 157 -8.86 -17.46 -11.98
N SER A 158 -9.04 -17.52 -10.65
CA SER A 158 -8.05 -17.03 -9.68
C SER A 158 -6.77 -17.88 -9.64
N GLU A 159 -6.89 -19.20 -9.75
CA GLU A 159 -5.75 -20.13 -9.66
C GLU A 159 -4.75 -19.99 -10.82
N ASN A 160 -5.22 -19.54 -12.00
CA ASN A 160 -4.41 -19.40 -13.21
C ASN A 160 -3.98 -17.95 -13.49
N THR A 161 -4.40 -17.01 -12.65
CA THR A 161 -4.12 -15.57 -12.79
C THR A 161 -3.04 -15.14 -11.80
N PHE A 162 -1.97 -14.56 -12.32
CA PHE A 162 -0.84 -14.04 -11.54
C PHE A 162 -0.74 -12.52 -11.73
N VAL A 163 -0.16 -11.81 -10.77
CA VAL A 163 0.22 -10.39 -10.92
C VAL A 163 1.74 -10.23 -10.90
N CYS A 164 2.28 -9.49 -11.85
CA CYS A 164 3.69 -9.07 -11.83
C CYS A 164 3.81 -7.80 -10.99
N PHE A 165 4.43 -7.91 -9.82
CA PHE A 165 4.52 -6.81 -8.86
C PHE A 165 5.98 -6.46 -8.58
N ASN A 166 6.37 -5.23 -8.93
CA ASN A 166 7.74 -4.73 -8.82
C ASN A 166 7.92 -3.59 -7.81
N GLY A 167 6.87 -3.25 -7.04
CA GLY A 167 6.90 -2.16 -6.05
C GLY A 167 6.90 -0.73 -6.64
N GLY A 168 6.80 -0.57 -7.95
CA GLY A 168 6.62 0.73 -8.60
C GLY A 168 5.18 1.24 -8.50
N LYS A 169 5.00 2.56 -8.66
CA LYS A 169 3.70 3.26 -8.53
C LYS A 169 2.56 2.61 -9.33
N ASP A 170 2.81 2.21 -10.58
CA ASP A 170 1.78 1.68 -11.47
C ASP A 170 1.33 0.27 -11.03
N CYS A 171 2.29 -0.54 -10.57
CA CYS A 171 2.04 -1.86 -9.99
C CYS A 171 1.35 -1.77 -8.61
N ILE A 172 1.59 -0.71 -7.83
CA ILE A 172 0.87 -0.45 -6.57
C ILE A 172 -0.61 -0.20 -6.83
N VAL A 173 -0.95 0.68 -7.79
CA VAL A 173 -2.34 0.92 -8.20
C VAL A 173 -2.98 -0.37 -8.70
N THR A 174 -2.29 -1.07 -9.60
CA THR A 174 -2.78 -2.33 -10.17
C THR A 174 -3.05 -3.39 -9.10
N LEU A 175 -2.13 -3.55 -8.14
CA LEU A 175 -2.28 -4.50 -7.06
C LEU A 175 -3.44 -4.13 -6.13
N HIS A 176 -3.60 -2.84 -5.80
CA HIS A 176 -4.68 -2.39 -4.93
C HIS A 176 -6.07 -2.61 -5.56
N LEU A 177 -6.22 -2.32 -6.86
CA LEU A 177 -7.44 -2.60 -7.61
C LEU A 177 -7.71 -4.11 -7.71
N LEU A 178 -6.68 -4.91 -8.00
CA LEU A 178 -6.80 -6.38 -8.07
C LEU A 178 -7.24 -6.96 -6.73
N ALA A 179 -6.67 -6.47 -5.62
CA ALA A 179 -7.01 -6.91 -4.28
C ALA A 179 -8.46 -6.57 -3.92
N ALA A 180 -8.90 -5.34 -4.23
CA ALA A 180 -10.30 -4.94 -4.09
C ALA A 180 -11.24 -5.86 -4.88
N TYR A 181 -10.86 -6.21 -6.11
CA TYR A 181 -11.64 -7.10 -6.96
C TYR A 181 -11.72 -8.53 -6.39
N VAL A 182 -10.59 -9.12 -5.99
CA VAL A 182 -10.53 -10.50 -5.50
C VAL A 182 -11.29 -10.65 -4.18
N TRP A 183 -11.14 -9.71 -3.25
CA TRP A 183 -11.74 -9.80 -1.92
C TRP A 183 -13.19 -9.30 -1.85
N ARG A 184 -13.76 -8.78 -2.96
CA ARG A 184 -15.14 -8.24 -3.01
C ARG A 184 -16.21 -9.25 -2.57
N SER A 185 -15.96 -10.54 -2.79
CA SER A 185 -16.89 -11.64 -2.46
C SER A 185 -16.90 -12.01 -0.97
N GLY A 186 -16.03 -11.41 -0.15
CA GLY A 186 -15.94 -11.68 1.28
C GLY A 186 -15.00 -12.82 1.66
N ASP A 187 -14.26 -13.41 0.70
CA ASP A 187 -13.09 -14.23 1.00
C ASP A 187 -11.94 -13.31 1.43
N LYS A 188 -12.00 -12.91 2.70
CA LYS A 188 -11.27 -11.77 3.28
C LYS A 188 -9.75 -11.86 3.19
N GLU A 189 -9.20 -13.01 2.81
CA GLU A 189 -7.75 -13.25 2.75
C GLU A 189 -7.35 -14.19 1.60
N SER A 190 -8.11 -14.22 0.49
CA SER A 190 -7.68 -15.00 -0.68
C SER A 190 -6.28 -14.53 -1.09
N ARG A 191 -5.35 -15.49 -1.16
CA ARG A 191 -3.98 -15.18 -1.58
C ARG A 191 -3.97 -14.77 -3.05
N ILE A 192 -3.21 -13.73 -3.35
CA ILE A 192 -2.98 -13.28 -4.72
C ILE A 192 -1.68 -13.91 -5.21
N ASN A 193 -1.77 -14.74 -6.24
CA ASN A 193 -0.59 -15.31 -6.91
C ASN A 193 0.20 -14.19 -7.55
N SER A 194 1.49 -14.09 -7.23
CA SER A 194 2.31 -12.98 -7.71
C SER A 194 3.73 -13.39 -8.04
N VAL A 195 4.32 -12.64 -8.97
CA VAL A 195 5.72 -12.77 -9.36
C VAL A 195 6.41 -11.43 -9.18
N TYR A 196 7.61 -11.47 -8.60
CA TYR A 196 8.54 -10.36 -8.58
C TYR A 196 9.81 -10.74 -9.34
N ILE A 197 10.03 -10.11 -10.48
CA ILE A 197 11.27 -10.23 -11.24
C ILE A 197 12.22 -9.19 -10.70
N ARG A 198 13.17 -9.66 -9.90
CA ARG A 198 14.09 -8.83 -9.11
C ARG A 198 15.26 -8.41 -9.98
N GLU A 199 15.51 -7.10 -10.00
CA GLU A 199 16.69 -6.49 -10.61
C GLU A 199 17.98 -6.95 -9.92
N SER A 200 19.14 -6.81 -10.58
CA SER A 200 20.43 -7.18 -9.97
C SER A 200 20.74 -6.33 -8.72
N ASP A 201 20.47 -5.03 -8.81
CA ASP A 201 20.81 -4.04 -7.80
C ASP A 201 19.57 -3.17 -7.51
N PRO A 202 18.56 -3.73 -6.82
CA PRO A 202 17.33 -3.03 -6.52
C PRO A 202 17.56 -2.00 -5.41
N PHE A 203 16.78 -0.92 -5.43
CA PHE A 203 16.77 0.03 -4.32
C PHE A 203 16.21 -0.62 -3.04
N PRO A 204 16.86 -0.47 -1.87
CA PRO A 204 16.33 -0.97 -0.60
C PRO A 204 14.93 -0.47 -0.28
N GLU A 205 14.61 0.79 -0.61
CA GLU A 205 13.27 1.34 -0.42
C GLU A 205 12.19 0.60 -1.22
N VAL A 206 12.51 0.11 -2.42
CA VAL A 206 11.59 -0.69 -3.23
C VAL A 206 11.41 -2.09 -2.62
N GLU A 207 12.50 -2.73 -2.20
CA GLU A 207 12.47 -4.04 -1.54
C GLU A 207 11.64 -4.00 -0.24
N ASN A 208 11.76 -2.94 0.55
CA ASN A 208 10.98 -2.75 1.77
C ASN A 208 9.48 -2.65 1.48
N ILE A 209 9.09 -1.91 0.44
CA ILE A 209 7.69 -1.80 0.02
C ILE A 209 7.17 -3.15 -0.49
N ILE A 210 7.96 -3.89 -1.27
CA ILE A 210 7.57 -5.23 -1.73
C ILE A 210 7.36 -6.17 -0.54
N ALA A 211 8.28 -6.17 0.43
CA ALA A 211 8.17 -6.99 1.63
C ALA A 211 6.95 -6.64 2.48
N LYS A 212 6.64 -5.35 2.63
CA LYS A 212 5.45 -4.86 3.35
C LYS A 212 4.17 -5.24 2.62
N MET A 213 4.05 -4.89 1.34
CA MET A 213 2.86 -5.19 0.54
C MET A 213 2.65 -6.70 0.34
N LYS A 214 3.70 -7.52 0.38
CA LYS A 214 3.56 -8.97 0.42
C LYS A 214 2.71 -9.44 1.60
N GLN A 215 2.90 -8.84 2.77
CA GLN A 215 2.12 -9.18 3.97
C GLN A 215 0.73 -8.53 3.91
N ASP A 216 0.68 -7.22 3.68
CA ASP A 216 -0.56 -6.44 3.68
C ASP A 216 -1.57 -6.92 2.63
N TYR A 217 -1.07 -7.47 1.50
CA TYR A 217 -1.89 -8.00 0.41
C TYR A 217 -1.90 -9.52 0.28
N TYR A 218 -1.42 -10.26 1.29
CA TYR A 218 -1.44 -11.72 1.32
C TYR A 218 -0.86 -12.37 0.05
N LEU A 219 0.23 -11.80 -0.48
CA LEU A 219 0.80 -12.21 -1.75
C LEU A 219 1.49 -13.58 -1.65
N ASN A 220 1.11 -14.51 -2.52
CA ASN A 220 1.87 -15.73 -2.79
C ASN A 220 3.03 -15.42 -3.76
N LEU A 221 4.00 -14.66 -3.25
CA LEU A 221 5.05 -14.04 -4.07
C LEU A 221 6.18 -15.02 -4.43
N THR A 222 6.34 -15.28 -5.73
CA THR A 222 7.50 -15.96 -6.32
C THR A 222 8.52 -14.93 -6.78
N THR A 223 9.75 -14.97 -6.24
CA THR A 223 10.84 -14.06 -6.65
C THR A 223 11.78 -14.76 -7.61
N LEU A 224 12.03 -14.13 -8.77
CA LEU A 224 12.90 -14.66 -9.83
C LEU A 224 13.95 -13.61 -10.21
N THR A 225 15.11 -14.06 -10.67
CA THR A 225 16.19 -13.21 -11.19
C THR A 225 16.63 -13.69 -12.56
N GLY A 226 17.09 -12.76 -13.41
CA GLY A 226 17.50 -13.05 -14.78
C GLY A 226 16.75 -12.20 -15.80
N SER A 227 16.80 -12.59 -17.08
CA SER A 227 16.04 -11.88 -18.12
C SER A 227 14.54 -12.10 -17.95
N MET A 228 13.74 -11.15 -18.41
CA MET A 228 12.27 -11.27 -18.36
C MET A 228 11.78 -12.58 -18.98
N LYS A 229 12.30 -12.92 -20.17
CA LYS A 229 11.96 -14.15 -20.89
C LYS A 229 12.34 -15.42 -20.10
N SER A 230 13.55 -15.47 -19.52
CA SER A 230 13.96 -16.63 -18.72
C SER A 230 13.17 -16.75 -17.43
N CYS A 231 12.83 -15.62 -16.81
CA CYS A 231 11.99 -15.60 -15.61
C CYS A 231 10.59 -16.13 -15.91
N LEU A 232 9.96 -15.74 -17.02
CA LEU A 232 8.66 -16.28 -17.41
C LEU A 232 8.72 -17.78 -17.74
N GLN A 233 9.81 -18.27 -18.34
CA GLN A 233 10.02 -19.71 -18.54
C GLN A 233 10.08 -20.45 -17.20
N ASN A 234 10.90 -19.96 -16.26
CA ASN A 234 11.03 -20.54 -14.93
C ASN A 234 9.70 -20.47 -14.14
N LEU A 235 8.94 -19.40 -14.32
CA LEU A 235 7.62 -19.25 -13.71
C LEU A 235 6.67 -20.37 -14.16
N LEU A 236 6.59 -20.65 -15.46
CA LEU A 236 5.73 -21.72 -15.98
C LEU A 236 6.19 -23.13 -15.56
N VAL A 237 7.48 -23.32 -15.26
CA VAL A 237 7.97 -24.57 -14.67
C VAL A 237 7.51 -24.72 -13.22
N LEU A 238 7.58 -23.65 -12.43
CA LEU A 238 7.18 -23.65 -11.02
C LEU A 238 5.66 -23.65 -10.82
N HIS A 239 4.95 -22.96 -11.72
CA HIS A 239 3.50 -22.76 -11.70
C HIS A 239 2.92 -23.04 -13.11
N PRO A 240 2.79 -24.31 -13.51
CA PRO A 240 2.26 -24.67 -14.82
C PRO A 240 0.82 -24.21 -15.09
N SER A 241 0.09 -23.84 -14.03
CA SER A 241 -1.26 -23.27 -14.09
C SER A 241 -1.30 -21.81 -14.52
N CYS A 242 -0.18 -21.09 -14.49
CA CYS A 242 -0.15 -19.67 -14.86
C CYS A 242 -0.50 -19.47 -16.34
N GLN A 243 -1.69 -18.92 -16.61
CA GLN A 243 -2.19 -18.64 -17.96
C GLN A 243 -2.33 -17.15 -18.23
N ALA A 244 -2.61 -16.35 -17.21
CA ALA A 244 -2.77 -14.90 -17.32
C ALA A 244 -1.86 -14.16 -16.32
N MET A 245 -1.28 -13.05 -16.78
CA MET A 245 -0.41 -12.19 -16.00
C MET A 245 -0.92 -10.76 -16.03
N VAL A 246 -1.40 -10.28 -14.88
CA VAL A 246 -1.76 -8.89 -14.63
C VAL A 246 -0.49 -8.03 -14.52
N LEU A 247 -0.43 -6.96 -15.30
CA LEU A 247 0.70 -6.05 -15.41
C LEU A 247 0.28 -4.61 -15.14
N GLY A 248 1.14 -3.84 -14.47
CA GLY A 248 0.96 -2.40 -14.27
C GLY A 248 1.45 -1.54 -15.43
N THR A 249 1.29 -2.00 -16.68
CA THR A 249 1.75 -1.28 -17.88
C THR A 249 0.71 -0.26 -18.34
N ARG A 250 1.16 0.97 -18.63
CA ARG A 250 0.35 2.05 -19.23
C ARG A 250 0.63 2.20 -20.73
N GLY A 251 -0.31 2.76 -21.47
CA GLY A 251 -0.20 2.99 -22.92
C GLY A 251 0.87 4.02 -23.29
N THR A 252 1.35 4.81 -22.33
CA THR A 252 2.45 5.77 -22.49
C THR A 252 3.83 5.18 -22.14
N ASP A 253 3.89 3.95 -21.65
CA ASP A 253 5.16 3.27 -21.37
C ASP A 253 5.91 2.90 -22.67
N PRO A 254 7.25 2.71 -22.61
CA PRO A 254 8.00 2.24 -23.76
C PRO A 254 7.47 0.90 -24.28
N TYR A 255 7.36 0.77 -25.61
CA TYR A 255 6.93 -0.44 -26.32
C TYR A 255 5.47 -0.87 -26.05
N SER A 256 4.61 0.04 -25.56
CA SER A 256 3.20 -0.29 -25.28
C SER A 256 2.18 0.27 -26.27
N SER A 257 2.61 0.95 -27.34
CA SER A 257 1.73 1.65 -28.30
C SER A 257 0.65 0.77 -28.95
N ASP A 258 0.95 -0.51 -29.18
CA ASP A 258 0.04 -1.47 -29.81
C ASP A 258 -0.60 -2.44 -28.79
N LEU A 259 -0.35 -2.25 -27.50
CA LEU A 259 -0.92 -3.10 -26.47
C LEU A 259 -2.42 -2.85 -26.33
N LYS A 260 -3.13 -3.94 -26.08
CA LYS A 260 -4.53 -3.95 -25.64
C LYS A 260 -4.60 -4.41 -24.18
N HIS A 261 -5.74 -4.23 -23.54
CA HIS A 261 -5.99 -4.79 -22.20
C HIS A 261 -5.68 -6.29 -22.12
N PHE A 262 -5.88 -7.03 -23.21
CA PHE A 262 -5.51 -8.43 -23.33
C PHE A 262 -4.60 -8.60 -24.54
N SER A 263 -3.34 -8.96 -24.29
CA SER A 263 -2.34 -9.15 -25.33
C SER A 263 -1.54 -10.43 -25.05
N PRO A 264 -1.57 -11.46 -25.93
CA PRO A 264 -0.69 -12.60 -25.75
C PRO A 264 0.77 -12.13 -25.76
N THR A 265 1.64 -12.88 -25.10
CA THR A 265 3.10 -12.76 -25.30
C THR A 265 3.46 -13.01 -26.76
N ASP A 266 4.61 -12.49 -27.18
CA ASP A 266 5.14 -12.70 -28.53
C ASP A 266 5.40 -14.20 -28.82
N GLU A 267 5.50 -14.58 -30.10
CA GLU A 267 5.53 -16.00 -30.51
C GLU A 267 6.70 -16.80 -29.90
N ASP A 268 7.86 -16.15 -29.73
CA ASP A 268 9.05 -16.78 -29.17
C ASP A 268 9.09 -16.77 -27.63
N TRP A 269 8.08 -16.18 -26.98
CA TRP A 269 7.96 -16.07 -25.52
C TRP A 269 7.07 -17.17 -24.91
N PRO A 270 7.20 -17.42 -23.58
CA PRO A 270 6.30 -18.32 -22.86
C PRO A 270 4.85 -17.87 -23.01
N LYS A 271 3.96 -18.78 -23.44
CA LYS A 271 2.56 -18.48 -23.76
C LYS A 271 1.77 -18.08 -22.53
N ILE A 272 1.65 -16.77 -22.32
CA ILE A 272 0.88 -16.15 -21.23
C ILE A 272 0.03 -15.02 -21.82
N MET A 273 -1.19 -14.85 -21.33
CA MET A 273 -1.99 -13.67 -21.62
C MET A 273 -1.52 -12.50 -20.75
N ARG A 274 -1.04 -11.41 -21.35
CA ARG A 274 -0.77 -10.16 -20.63
C ARG A 274 -2.10 -9.42 -20.44
N VAL A 275 -2.40 -9.08 -19.19
CA VAL A 275 -3.61 -8.37 -18.78
C VAL A 275 -3.20 -7.00 -18.23
N ASN A 276 -3.59 -5.93 -18.91
CA ASN A 276 -3.17 -4.55 -18.63
C ASN A 276 -4.37 -3.72 -18.13
N PRO A 277 -4.81 -3.86 -16.86
CA PRO A 277 -6.00 -3.18 -16.34
C PRO A 277 -5.81 -1.66 -16.24
N VAL A 278 -4.58 -1.18 -16.10
CA VAL A 278 -4.26 0.26 -15.98
C VAL A 278 -3.77 0.88 -17.28
N LEU A 279 -4.02 0.24 -18.43
CA LEU A 279 -3.45 0.66 -19.72
C LEU A 279 -3.78 2.12 -20.08
N ASN A 280 -5.01 2.57 -19.82
CA ASN A 280 -5.46 3.92 -20.18
C ASN A 280 -5.29 4.94 -19.06
N TRP A 281 -4.62 4.58 -17.96
CA TRP A 281 -4.34 5.52 -16.87
C TRP A 281 -3.23 6.48 -17.29
N ASN A 282 -3.37 7.75 -16.96
CA ASN A 282 -2.30 8.74 -17.10
C ASN A 282 -1.49 8.89 -15.81
N TYR A 283 -0.34 9.57 -15.90
CA TYR A 283 0.55 9.76 -14.75
C TYR A 283 -0.12 10.43 -13.54
N GLN A 284 -1.00 11.40 -13.77
CA GLN A 284 -1.67 12.13 -12.68
C GLN A 284 -2.75 11.32 -11.99
N GLN A 285 -3.49 10.50 -12.73
CA GLN A 285 -4.46 9.58 -12.18
C GLN A 285 -3.81 8.55 -11.26
N ILE A 286 -2.63 8.03 -11.63
CA ILE A 286 -1.84 7.13 -10.77
C ILE A 286 -1.54 7.79 -9.42
N TRP A 287 -1.04 9.03 -9.44
CA TRP A 287 -0.71 9.72 -8.20
C TRP A 287 -1.93 10.18 -7.40
N ARG A 288 -2.99 10.66 -8.06
CA ARG A 288 -4.27 10.99 -7.41
C ARG A 288 -4.83 9.78 -6.67
N PHE A 289 -4.80 8.60 -7.29
CA PHE A 289 -5.26 7.36 -6.67
C PHE A 289 -4.39 6.95 -5.47
N ILE A 290 -3.07 6.89 -5.64
CA ILE A 290 -2.12 6.53 -4.56
C ILE A 290 -2.25 7.49 -3.37
N ARG A 291 -2.25 8.80 -3.64
CA ARG A 291 -2.26 9.83 -2.61
C ARG A 291 -3.62 9.99 -1.96
N GLY A 292 -4.70 9.84 -2.72
CA GLY A 292 -6.08 9.97 -2.25
C GLY A 292 -6.52 8.80 -1.35
N LEU A 293 -6.01 7.59 -1.61
CA LEU A 293 -6.23 6.41 -0.77
C LEU A 293 -5.13 6.17 0.28
N TYR A 294 -4.16 7.08 0.40
CA TYR A 294 -3.04 6.96 1.34
C TYR A 294 -2.23 5.65 1.22
N LEU A 295 -2.06 5.14 -0.02
CA LEU A 295 -1.32 3.91 -0.26
C LEU A 295 0.18 4.08 0.01
N ASP A 296 0.82 3.07 0.58
CA ASP A 296 2.27 3.07 0.75
C ASP A 296 3.00 2.99 -0.61
N TYR A 297 4.11 3.70 -0.74
CA TYR A 297 4.96 3.69 -1.94
C TYR A 297 6.45 3.94 -1.59
N PRO A 298 7.41 3.66 -2.47
CA PRO A 298 8.83 3.91 -2.16
C PRO A 298 9.12 5.40 -1.91
N LEU A 299 9.80 5.73 -0.81
CA LEU A 299 10.21 7.12 -0.47
C LEU A 299 11.07 7.80 -1.53
N LEU A 300 11.65 7.04 -2.46
CA LEU A 300 12.33 7.58 -3.63
C LEU A 300 11.42 8.53 -4.42
N TYR A 301 10.13 8.23 -4.51
CA TYR A 301 9.18 9.12 -5.18
C TYR A 301 9.06 10.47 -4.46
N ASP A 302 9.15 10.53 -3.14
CA ASP A 302 9.18 11.81 -2.41
C ASP A 302 10.51 12.56 -2.59
N LYS A 303 11.58 11.87 -3.02
CA LYS A 303 12.91 12.42 -3.34
C LYS A 303 13.06 12.76 -4.83
N GLY A 304 11.97 12.87 -5.57
CA GLY A 304 11.95 13.31 -6.97
C GLY A 304 12.23 12.23 -8.02
N PHE A 305 12.31 10.96 -7.65
CA PHE A 305 12.35 9.88 -8.64
C PHE A 305 10.96 9.69 -9.24
N THR A 306 10.81 9.64 -10.57
CA THR A 306 9.50 9.49 -11.23
C THR A 306 9.31 8.14 -11.93
N SER A 307 10.42 7.41 -12.13
CA SER A 307 10.44 6.07 -12.73
C SER A 307 11.58 5.27 -12.10
N LEU A 308 11.29 4.07 -11.56
CA LEU A 308 12.25 3.28 -10.76
C LEU A 308 12.74 2.02 -11.49
N GLY A 309 14.06 1.79 -11.49
CA GLY A 309 14.71 0.60 -12.05
C GLY A 309 15.83 0.18 -11.11
N SER A 310 17.04 -0.01 -11.63
CA SER A 310 18.19 -0.35 -10.79
C SER A 310 18.92 0.90 -10.31
N LEU A 311 19.74 0.70 -9.28
CA LEU A 311 20.62 1.74 -8.72
C LEU A 311 21.54 2.38 -9.77
N HIS A 312 21.88 1.65 -10.83
CA HIS A 312 22.85 2.09 -11.84
C HIS A 312 22.22 2.90 -12.99
N ASN A 313 20.91 2.79 -13.20
CA ASN A 313 20.23 3.38 -14.36
C ASN A 313 19.13 4.39 -13.99
N THR A 314 19.04 4.76 -12.72
CA THR A 314 17.97 5.63 -12.21
C THR A 314 18.52 6.76 -11.37
N LYS A 315 18.12 7.99 -11.68
CA LYS A 315 18.39 9.23 -10.94
C LYS A 315 17.08 9.99 -10.65
N PRO A 316 17.09 10.94 -9.69
CA PRO A 316 15.98 11.89 -9.53
C PRO A 316 15.69 12.61 -10.86
N ASN A 317 14.43 12.97 -11.07
CA ASN A 317 14.00 13.62 -12.29
C ASN A 317 14.51 15.07 -12.32
N PRO A 318 15.28 15.48 -13.34
CA PRO A 318 15.81 16.84 -13.42
C PRO A 318 14.73 17.92 -13.49
N HIS A 319 13.52 17.60 -13.97
CA HIS A 319 12.39 18.52 -14.03
C HIS A 319 11.74 18.80 -12.67
N LEU A 320 12.11 18.04 -11.63
CA LEU A 320 11.64 18.24 -10.26
C LEU A 320 12.68 18.93 -9.38
N LYS A 321 13.83 19.33 -9.92
CA LYS A 321 14.89 19.95 -9.12
C LYS A 321 14.42 21.30 -8.56
N ILE A 322 14.68 21.52 -7.27
CA ILE A 322 14.36 22.78 -6.58
C ILE A 322 15.47 23.79 -6.86
N ASP A 323 15.10 25.02 -7.23
CA ASP A 323 16.04 26.12 -7.47
C ASP A 323 16.43 26.83 -6.16
N ASP A 324 17.06 26.08 -5.25
CA ASP A 324 17.55 26.58 -3.95
C ASP A 324 19.07 26.41 -3.76
N GLY A 325 19.78 26.02 -4.83
CA GLY A 325 21.21 25.74 -4.82
C GLY A 325 21.60 24.40 -4.16
N THR A 326 20.63 23.57 -3.76
CA THR A 326 20.86 22.24 -3.19
C THR A 326 20.59 21.11 -4.20
N GLU A 327 20.79 19.86 -3.78
CA GLU A 327 20.36 18.67 -4.53
C GLU A 327 18.98 18.16 -4.07
N ASN A 328 18.07 19.08 -3.73
CA ASN A 328 16.69 18.74 -3.37
C ASN A 328 15.78 18.71 -4.60
N TYR A 329 14.76 17.86 -4.53
CA TYR A 329 13.78 17.66 -5.59
C TYR A 329 12.36 17.69 -5.00
N HIS A 330 11.42 18.22 -5.77
CA HIS A 330 9.99 18.06 -5.50
C HIS A 330 9.59 16.57 -5.62
N PRO A 331 8.59 16.12 -4.85
CA PRO A 331 8.03 14.77 -5.00
C PRO A 331 7.52 14.47 -6.40
N ALA A 332 7.52 13.19 -6.76
CA ALA A 332 7.15 12.68 -8.08
C ALA A 332 5.75 13.10 -8.53
N PHE A 333 4.78 13.18 -7.60
CA PHE A 333 3.41 13.60 -7.90
C PHE A 333 3.30 15.08 -8.30
N MET A 334 4.38 15.86 -8.19
CA MET A 334 4.43 17.26 -8.65
C MET A 334 4.96 17.39 -10.09
N LEU A 335 5.28 16.29 -10.78
CA LEU A 335 5.67 16.33 -12.20
C LEU A 335 4.43 16.60 -13.05
N GLU A 336 4.41 17.72 -13.79
CA GLU A 336 3.24 18.14 -14.56
C GLU A 336 3.10 17.43 -15.92
N ASP A 337 4.21 17.30 -16.67
CA ASP A 337 4.23 16.68 -17.99
C ASP A 337 4.79 15.26 -17.93
N GLU A 338 3.91 14.28 -18.18
CA GLU A 338 4.23 12.85 -18.13
C GLU A 338 5.27 12.42 -19.17
N LYS A 339 5.50 13.20 -20.24
CA LYS A 339 6.57 12.92 -21.21
C LYS A 339 7.95 12.91 -20.58
N PHE A 340 8.13 13.64 -19.48
CA PHE A 340 9.37 13.67 -18.73
C PHE A 340 9.45 12.63 -17.61
N GLU A 341 8.46 11.75 -17.46
CA GLU A 341 8.44 10.74 -16.40
C GLU A 341 9.72 9.90 -16.37
N ARG A 342 10.30 9.63 -17.54
CA ARG A 342 11.52 8.83 -17.68
C ARG A 342 12.79 9.66 -17.85
N ALA A 343 12.74 10.99 -17.65
CA ALA A 343 13.91 11.87 -17.81
C ALA A 343 15.05 11.54 -16.81
N GLY A 344 14.76 10.85 -15.71
CA GLY A 344 15.75 10.34 -14.76
C GLY A 344 16.34 8.96 -15.11
N ARG A 345 16.03 8.38 -16.28
CA ARG A 345 16.58 7.11 -16.75
C ARG A 345 17.87 7.35 -17.56
N ILE A 346 18.89 6.54 -17.30
CA ILE A 346 20.19 6.58 -18.00
C ILE A 346 20.26 5.50 -19.07
#